data_AF-A0A853PTE1-F1
#
_entry.id   AF-A0A853PTE1-F1
#
_cell.length_a   1.000
_cell.length_b   1.000
_cell.length_c   1.000
_cell.angle_alpha   90.00
_cell.angle_beta   90.00
_cell.angle_gamma   90.00
#
_symmetry.space_group_name_H-M   'P 1'
#
loop_
_entity.id
_entity.type
_entity.pdbx_description
1 polymer ?
#
loop_
_entity_poly.entity_id
_entity_poly.type
_entity_poly.pdbx_seq_one_letter_code
_entity_poly.pdbx_strand_id
1 'polypeptide(L)'
;MGYFTNKNIANVVENKKITLAHNPNFVTFSTKDNRKVPIKINLTVGSTYAGGEEFPEAATFSIVEKSTGIKHTFRGTNIKGNINTNTFLLNSDRAVTAENIRIVMMKDSWLKNNFEITIPFTVNGTNITNGYTIYMTSKGAGEQFTFSFEGLNYTFLSLSGNPSVSTNLDTIDGGKGDTEIELDLYTDTDVFLGVKDIPSEADFGTFVTTLSKHYYQDSLWFETNTLISKKIGYKTEFLTSSDWVDAGTCSDYRYIAKTYNGETRIPFYISNVLYVLNGYDYTLNNNDLTDYVYDTLYPTVIKPLTNAPDKNYVIGQTEYFNFILSDAQHNINISPEFNFGLSYRYYTPSGEYITTINRQDKNRKQMYVVNTIQLNPDIETVEKNTNKTVGSFTVALNKDNTPISEELKYNVVPECLNRTNEFAFLNRLGGWDSFNFGGTWSTEFKTDVSTIYKTLLPDYKISSEIESVFKKEVEEQFVIQSDMVDYETVEWLRELAASKVVYELDTLRYVIVDDLTLKYNDDEDTYQVEMKYHFSDTFNGIIKG
;
A
#
# COMPACT_ATOMS: atom_id res chain seq x y z
N MET A 1 -2.84 6.29 -15.76
CA MET A 1 -4.23 5.86 -15.58
C MET A 1 -4.40 4.59 -16.39
N GLY A 2 -4.76 3.51 -15.69
CA GLY A 2 -5.12 2.23 -16.27
C GLY A 2 -6.34 2.22 -17.21
N TYR A 3 -6.79 1.01 -17.50
CA TYR A 3 -7.71 0.67 -18.58
C TYR A 3 -9.05 0.22 -18.03
N PHE A 4 -10.11 0.95 -18.36
CA PHE A 4 -11.48 0.55 -18.01
C PHE A 4 -12.02 -0.46 -19.02
N THR A 5 -12.37 -1.65 -18.55
CA THR A 5 -13.20 -2.60 -19.31
C THR A 5 -14.68 -2.21 -19.23
N ASN A 6 -15.09 -1.54 -18.15
CA ASN A 6 -16.42 -0.96 -18.01
C ASN A 6 -16.37 0.37 -17.23
N LYS A 7 -16.53 1.49 -17.95
CA LYS A 7 -16.51 2.83 -17.37
C LYS A 7 -17.74 3.18 -16.54
N ASN A 8 -18.79 2.37 -16.53
CA ASN A 8 -20.03 2.72 -15.83
C ASN A 8 -20.05 2.29 -14.36
N ILE A 9 -19.12 1.43 -13.92
CA ILE A 9 -19.20 0.79 -12.60
C ILE A 9 -18.67 1.68 -11.47
N ALA A 10 -17.42 2.13 -11.55
CA ALA A 10 -16.79 2.87 -10.45
C ALA A 10 -15.88 4.00 -10.96
N ASN A 11 -15.74 5.05 -10.15
CA ASN A 11 -14.61 5.96 -10.21
C ASN A 11 -13.40 5.26 -9.57
N VAL A 12 -12.23 5.41 -10.21
CA VAL A 12 -10.99 4.77 -9.77
C VAL A 12 -9.93 5.84 -9.59
N VAL A 13 -9.35 5.89 -8.38
CA VAL A 13 -8.09 6.60 -8.12
C VAL A 13 -7.01 5.52 -8.08
N GLU A 14 -6.19 5.46 -9.12
CA GLU A 14 -5.10 4.49 -9.27
C GLU A 14 -3.96 4.81 -8.29
N ASN A 15 -3.26 3.76 -7.88
CA ASN A 15 -1.99 3.86 -7.17
C ASN A 15 -1.00 4.79 -7.89
N LYS A 16 -0.06 5.35 -7.12
CA LYS A 16 1.11 6.01 -7.71
C LYS A 16 1.95 5.00 -8.48
N LYS A 17 2.52 5.43 -9.62
CA LYS A 17 3.17 4.55 -10.59
C LYS A 17 4.44 3.89 -10.04
N ILE A 18 5.19 4.61 -9.22
CA ILE A 18 6.46 4.14 -8.67
C ILE A 18 6.64 4.62 -7.24
N THR A 19 6.84 3.66 -6.34
CA THR A 19 6.68 3.87 -4.89
C THR A 19 7.63 3.01 -4.06
N LEU A 20 7.72 3.28 -2.76
CA LEU A 20 8.47 2.48 -1.79
C LEU A 20 7.59 1.35 -1.21
N ALA A 21 8.18 0.16 -1.10
CA ALA A 21 7.51 -1.08 -0.68
C ALA A 21 6.95 -1.04 0.73
N HIS A 22 7.66 -0.39 1.64
CA HIS A 22 7.27 -0.34 3.05
C HIS A 22 6.46 0.91 3.40
N ASN A 23 5.92 1.59 2.37
CA ASN A 23 5.01 2.73 2.50
C ASN A 23 3.67 2.42 1.84
N PRO A 24 2.54 2.86 2.42
CA PRO A 24 1.23 2.59 1.85
C PRO A 24 1.06 3.19 0.45
N ASN A 25 0.42 2.44 -0.45
CA ASN A 25 -0.04 2.93 -1.73
C ASN A 25 -1.44 2.35 -1.98
N PHE A 26 -2.43 3.24 -2.18
CA PHE A 26 -3.83 2.84 -2.23
C PHE A 26 -4.44 3.02 -3.61
N VAL A 27 -5.14 1.99 -4.11
CA VAL A 27 -6.19 2.16 -5.11
C VAL A 27 -7.51 2.41 -4.39
N THR A 28 -8.31 3.37 -4.88
CA THR A 28 -9.63 3.66 -4.33
C THR A 28 -10.72 3.51 -5.39
N PHE A 29 -11.82 2.86 -5.00
CA PHE A 29 -13.02 2.65 -5.79
C PHE A 29 -14.20 3.36 -5.14
N SER A 30 -14.90 4.20 -5.89
CA SER A 30 -16.10 4.87 -5.41
C SER A 30 -17.21 4.83 -6.46
N THR A 31 -18.46 4.81 -5.99
CA THR A 31 -19.61 4.83 -6.90
C THR A 31 -19.68 6.14 -7.67
N LYS A 32 -20.19 6.08 -8.90
CA LYS A 32 -20.30 7.27 -9.76
C LYS A 32 -21.55 8.08 -9.46
N ASP A 33 -22.57 7.43 -8.93
CA ASP A 33 -23.85 8.01 -8.58
C ASP A 33 -24.36 7.27 -7.35
N ASN A 34 -24.67 7.99 -6.28
CA ASN A 34 -25.19 7.40 -5.05
C ASN A 34 -26.61 7.88 -4.73
N ARG A 35 -27.30 8.46 -5.70
CA ARG A 35 -28.65 9.01 -5.51
C ARG A 35 -29.62 7.88 -5.17
N LYS A 36 -30.38 8.09 -4.10
CA LYS A 36 -31.36 7.15 -3.56
C LYS A 36 -32.71 7.85 -3.48
N VAL A 37 -33.72 7.22 -4.06
CA VAL A 37 -35.12 7.63 -3.92
C VAL A 37 -35.85 6.56 -3.13
N PRO A 38 -35.97 6.72 -1.79
CA PRO A 38 -36.74 5.79 -0.97
C PRO A 38 -38.23 5.89 -1.30
N ILE A 39 -38.99 4.84 -0.98
CA ILE A 39 -40.45 4.91 -0.95
C ILE A 39 -40.87 5.90 0.12
N LYS A 40 -41.78 6.81 -0.25
CA LYS A 40 -42.52 7.67 0.67
C LYS A 40 -43.98 7.68 0.25
N ILE A 41 -44.83 7.08 1.07
CA ILE A 41 -46.27 7.08 0.86
C ILE A 41 -47.01 7.51 2.12
N ASN A 42 -48.23 8.00 1.93
CA ASN A 42 -49.16 8.32 3.00
C ASN A 42 -50.46 7.54 2.78
N LEU A 43 -50.95 6.88 3.83
CA LEU A 43 -52.24 6.19 3.87
C LEU A 43 -53.17 6.97 4.80
N THR A 44 -54.22 7.59 4.26
CA THR A 44 -55.15 8.43 5.03
C THR A 44 -56.47 7.70 5.20
N VAL A 45 -56.87 7.44 6.45
CA VAL A 45 -58.16 6.81 6.74
C VAL A 45 -59.26 7.79 6.35
N GLY A 46 -60.08 7.48 5.35
CA GLY A 46 -61.15 8.33 4.82
C GLY A 46 -62.49 8.12 5.53
N SER A 47 -62.91 6.86 5.66
CA SER A 47 -64.16 6.45 6.31
C SER A 47 -63.92 5.37 7.37
N THR A 48 -64.80 5.25 8.37
CA THR A 48 -64.54 4.43 9.56
C THR A 48 -65.29 3.10 9.61
N TYR A 49 -66.32 2.87 8.79
CA TYR A 49 -67.15 1.64 8.72
C TYR A 49 -67.51 0.99 10.08
N ALA A 50 -67.47 1.79 11.16
CA ALA A 50 -67.57 1.30 12.52
C ALA A 50 -69.03 0.98 12.86
N GLY A 51 -69.26 -0.18 13.48
CA GLY A 51 -70.60 -0.66 13.81
C GLY A 51 -71.39 -1.24 12.61
N GLY A 52 -70.71 -1.49 11.49
CA GLY A 52 -71.27 -2.20 10.33
C GLY A 52 -71.07 -3.72 10.41
N GLU A 53 -70.90 -4.37 9.25
CA GLU A 53 -70.59 -5.80 9.17
C GLU A 53 -69.34 -6.17 9.97
N GLU A 54 -69.27 -7.42 10.45
CA GLU A 54 -68.14 -7.91 11.26
C GLU A 54 -66.78 -7.70 10.56
N PHE A 55 -66.75 -7.88 9.24
CA PHE A 55 -65.57 -7.70 8.40
C PHE A 55 -65.94 -7.02 7.08
N PRO A 56 -66.02 -5.68 7.05
CA PRO A 56 -66.36 -4.95 5.83
C PRO A 56 -65.32 -5.23 4.74
N GLU A 57 -65.77 -5.63 3.55
CA GLU A 57 -64.88 -5.90 2.41
C GLU A 57 -64.03 -4.67 2.07
N ALA A 58 -64.63 -3.48 2.14
CA ALA A 58 -63.97 -2.19 1.95
C ALA A 58 -62.82 -1.90 2.93
N ALA A 59 -62.74 -2.62 4.07
CA ALA A 59 -61.66 -2.51 5.04
C ALA A 59 -60.60 -3.62 4.91
N THR A 60 -60.53 -4.29 3.76
CA THR A 60 -59.53 -5.31 3.46
C THR A 60 -58.58 -4.80 2.40
N PHE A 61 -57.28 -4.98 2.58
CA PHE A 61 -56.27 -4.65 1.57
C PHE A 61 -55.07 -5.58 1.70
N SER A 62 -54.26 -5.70 0.66
CA SER A 62 -52.98 -6.42 0.72
C SER A 62 -51.86 -5.59 0.16
N ILE A 63 -50.66 -5.78 0.71
CA ILE A 63 -49.40 -5.30 0.16
C ILE A 63 -48.71 -6.48 -0.51
N VAL A 64 -48.29 -6.32 -1.77
CA VAL A 64 -47.56 -7.35 -2.52
C VAL A 64 -46.17 -6.84 -2.81
N GLU A 65 -45.16 -7.53 -2.28
CA GLU A 65 -43.75 -7.23 -2.55
C GLU A 65 -43.47 -7.40 -4.05
N LYS A 66 -42.83 -6.42 -4.69
CA LYS A 66 -42.49 -6.55 -6.12
C LYS A 66 -41.38 -7.58 -6.37
N SER A 67 -40.36 -7.62 -5.51
CA SER A 67 -39.17 -8.46 -5.69
C SER A 67 -39.45 -9.94 -5.47
N THR A 68 -40.32 -10.29 -4.52
CA THR A 68 -40.59 -11.68 -4.12
C THR A 68 -41.98 -12.18 -4.50
N GLY A 69 -42.94 -11.28 -4.75
CA GLY A 69 -44.35 -11.61 -4.95
C GLY A 69 -45.09 -12.02 -3.66
N ILE A 70 -44.44 -11.93 -2.49
CA ILE A 70 -45.06 -12.26 -1.20
C ILE A 70 -46.19 -11.27 -0.90
N LYS A 71 -47.31 -11.80 -0.41
CA LYS A 71 -48.54 -11.05 -0.14
C LYS A 71 -48.82 -10.94 1.35
N HIS A 72 -48.97 -9.71 1.83
CA HIS A 72 -49.30 -9.35 3.20
C HIS A 72 -50.73 -8.79 3.25
N THR A 73 -51.70 -9.59 3.70
CA THR A 73 -53.11 -9.21 3.74
C THR A 73 -53.53 -8.68 5.10
N PHE A 74 -54.21 -7.53 5.12
CA PHE A 74 -54.75 -6.88 6.32
C PHE A 74 -56.26 -6.74 6.23
N ARG A 75 -56.97 -6.94 7.36
CA ARG A 75 -58.43 -6.92 7.40
C ARG A 75 -58.98 -6.13 8.59
N GLY A 76 -59.91 -5.23 8.35
CA GLY A 76 -60.65 -4.53 9.40
C GLY A 76 -61.77 -5.38 10.01
N THR A 77 -61.95 -5.31 11.32
CA THR A 77 -63.07 -5.96 12.03
C THR A 77 -63.79 -4.99 12.97
N ASN A 78 -65.10 -5.17 13.12
CA ASN A 78 -65.91 -4.49 14.13
C ASN A 78 -65.97 -5.24 15.48
N ILE A 79 -65.36 -6.44 15.59
CA ILE A 79 -65.38 -7.27 16.80
C ILE A 79 -63.99 -7.32 17.45
N LYS A 80 -63.90 -6.80 18.68
CA LYS A 80 -62.65 -6.76 19.46
C LYS A 80 -61.98 -8.12 19.64
N GLY A 81 -62.77 -9.20 19.76
CA GLY A 81 -62.26 -10.57 19.95
C GLY A 81 -61.53 -11.15 18.74
N ASN A 82 -61.67 -10.54 17.55
CA ASN A 82 -61.11 -11.06 16.31
C ASN A 82 -59.79 -10.39 15.89
N ILE A 83 -59.25 -9.51 16.72
CA ILE A 83 -57.96 -8.84 16.46
C ILE A 83 -56.83 -9.87 16.59
N ASN A 84 -55.93 -9.91 15.60
CA ASN A 84 -54.79 -10.83 15.59
C ASN A 84 -53.53 -10.16 14.96
N THR A 85 -52.69 -10.91 14.26
CA THR A 85 -51.48 -10.40 13.59
C THR A 85 -51.78 -9.61 12.30
N ASN A 86 -52.90 -9.87 11.64
CA ASN A 86 -53.27 -9.26 10.37
C ASN A 86 -54.66 -8.59 10.38
N THR A 87 -55.38 -8.67 11.50
CA THR A 87 -56.73 -8.09 11.65
C THR A 87 -56.69 -6.91 12.63
N PHE A 88 -57.28 -5.77 12.24
CA PHE A 88 -57.31 -4.53 13.04
C PHE A 88 -58.72 -4.08 13.37
N LEU A 89 -58.89 -3.38 14.50
CA LEU A 89 -60.19 -2.89 14.95
C LEU A 89 -60.59 -1.61 14.21
N LEU A 90 -61.81 -1.58 13.67
CA LEU A 90 -62.45 -0.38 13.14
C LEU A 90 -63.05 0.43 14.29
N ASN A 91 -62.79 1.74 14.29
CA ASN A 91 -63.29 2.66 15.31
C ASN A 91 -63.96 3.86 14.65
N SER A 92 -65.00 4.42 15.28
CA SER A 92 -65.67 5.62 14.80
C SER A 92 -64.73 6.83 14.66
N ASP A 93 -63.64 6.86 15.44
CA ASP A 93 -62.53 7.80 15.29
C ASP A 93 -61.51 7.28 14.26
N ARG A 94 -61.26 8.10 13.23
CA ARG A 94 -60.31 7.84 12.15
C ARG A 94 -58.88 7.72 12.67
N ALA A 95 -58.51 8.49 13.69
CA ALA A 95 -57.16 8.45 14.26
C ALA A 95 -56.91 7.13 14.99
N VAL A 96 -57.92 6.62 15.72
CA VAL A 96 -57.84 5.31 16.38
C VAL A 96 -57.76 4.19 15.34
N THR A 97 -58.55 4.28 14.26
CA THR A 97 -58.46 3.31 13.15
C THR A 97 -57.09 3.33 12.48
N ALA A 98 -56.52 4.51 12.25
CA ALA A 98 -55.18 4.65 11.67
C ALA A 98 -54.10 4.01 12.56
N GLU A 99 -54.15 4.23 13.87
CA GLU A 99 -53.23 3.61 14.83
C GLU A 99 -53.39 2.07 14.85
N ASN A 100 -54.63 1.58 14.79
CA ASN A 100 -54.88 0.14 14.73
C ASN A 100 -54.29 -0.49 13.47
N ILE A 101 -54.40 0.17 12.29
CA ILE A 101 -53.75 -0.28 11.05
C ILE A 101 -52.23 -0.27 11.20
N ARG A 102 -51.65 0.83 11.72
CA ARG A 102 -50.21 0.92 11.97
C ARG A 102 -49.72 -0.24 12.84
N ILE A 103 -50.44 -0.58 13.91
CA ILE A 103 -50.06 -1.66 14.83
C ILE A 103 -49.95 -3.01 14.11
N VAL A 104 -50.93 -3.40 13.28
CA VAL A 104 -50.80 -4.67 12.53
C VAL A 104 -49.74 -4.60 11.43
N MET A 105 -49.57 -3.46 10.75
CA MET A 105 -48.45 -3.30 9.81
C MET A 105 -47.09 -3.48 10.51
N MET A 106 -46.94 -2.98 11.73
CA MET A 106 -45.70 -3.13 12.51
C MET A 106 -45.51 -4.54 13.12
N LYS A 107 -46.54 -5.40 13.12
CA LYS A 107 -46.42 -6.82 13.48
C LYS A 107 -45.90 -7.66 12.31
N ASP A 108 -46.06 -7.18 11.08
CA ASP A 108 -45.50 -7.83 9.90
C ASP A 108 -43.97 -7.63 9.87
N SER A 109 -43.22 -8.73 9.75
CA SER A 109 -41.76 -8.71 9.82
C SER A 109 -41.12 -7.95 8.65
N TRP A 110 -41.69 -8.04 7.44
CA TRP A 110 -41.14 -7.36 6.28
C TRP A 110 -41.36 -5.85 6.40
N LEU A 111 -42.59 -5.42 6.71
CA LEU A 111 -42.90 -4.01 6.88
C LEU A 111 -42.11 -3.37 8.03
N LYS A 112 -42.02 -4.06 9.18
CA LYS A 112 -41.25 -3.60 10.35
C LYS A 112 -39.76 -3.43 10.05
N ASN A 113 -39.17 -4.37 9.32
CA ASN A 113 -37.73 -4.36 9.05
C ASN A 113 -37.38 -3.32 7.99
N ASN A 114 -38.22 -3.17 6.96
CA ASN A 114 -37.89 -2.35 5.78
C ASN A 114 -38.45 -0.91 5.81
N PHE A 115 -39.40 -0.60 6.68
CA PHE A 115 -40.08 0.70 6.67
C PHE A 115 -40.18 1.34 8.06
N GLU A 116 -40.18 2.66 8.06
CA GLU A 116 -40.60 3.51 9.17
C GLU A 116 -42.07 3.86 8.97
N ILE A 117 -42.92 3.41 9.91
CA ILE A 117 -44.37 3.62 9.87
C ILE A 117 -44.80 4.46 11.06
N THR A 118 -45.26 5.68 10.80
CA THR A 118 -45.56 6.68 11.84
C THR A 118 -46.91 7.35 11.58
N ILE A 119 -47.50 7.90 12.64
CA ILE A 119 -48.70 8.76 12.55
C ILE A 119 -48.35 10.04 13.32
N PRO A 120 -48.05 11.15 12.62
CA PRO A 120 -47.75 12.41 13.28
C PRO A 120 -49.03 12.99 13.90
N PHE A 121 -48.86 13.79 14.96
CA PHE A 121 -49.95 14.55 15.55
C PHE A 121 -50.38 15.69 14.62
N THR A 122 -51.66 16.04 14.67
CA THR A 122 -52.20 17.25 14.04
C THR A 122 -52.24 18.36 15.07
N VAL A 123 -51.62 19.50 14.76
CA VAL A 123 -51.61 20.70 15.61
C VAL A 123 -52.52 21.75 14.98
N ASN A 124 -53.55 22.18 15.72
CA ASN A 124 -54.42 23.29 15.33
C ASN A 124 -54.49 24.30 16.48
N GLY A 125 -53.68 25.36 16.41
CA GLY A 125 -53.50 26.30 17.52
C GLY A 125 -52.84 25.62 18.72
N THR A 126 -53.48 25.68 19.89
CA THR A 126 -53.03 24.99 21.13
C THR A 126 -53.50 23.54 21.25
N ASN A 127 -54.32 23.05 20.31
CA ASN A 127 -54.89 21.71 20.37
C ASN A 127 -54.02 20.72 19.59
N ILE A 128 -53.51 19.70 20.30
CA ILE A 128 -52.76 18.56 19.74
C ILE A 128 -53.71 17.36 19.69
N THR A 129 -53.93 16.81 18.50
CA THR A 129 -54.79 15.64 18.28
C THR A 129 -54.02 14.57 17.51
N ASN A 130 -54.40 13.31 17.67
CA ASN A 130 -53.79 12.22 16.89
C ASN A 130 -54.11 12.38 15.41
N GLY A 131 -53.13 12.15 14.54
CA GLY A 131 -53.33 12.11 13.10
C GLY A 131 -54.15 10.90 12.67
N TYR A 132 -54.73 10.98 11.47
CA TYR A 132 -55.40 9.86 10.80
C TYR A 132 -54.70 9.49 9.47
N THR A 133 -53.48 9.98 9.28
CA THR A 133 -52.61 9.68 8.13
C THR A 133 -51.39 8.90 8.62
N ILE A 134 -51.20 7.72 8.06
CA ILE A 134 -50.06 6.83 8.28
C ILE A 134 -49.00 7.17 7.26
N TYR A 135 -47.85 7.62 7.73
CA TYR A 135 -46.67 7.90 6.92
C TYR A 135 -45.80 6.65 6.88
N MET A 136 -45.44 6.22 5.68
CA MET A 136 -44.59 5.06 5.46
C MET A 136 -43.41 5.46 4.59
N THR A 137 -42.21 5.40 5.17
CA THR A 137 -40.94 5.66 4.47
C THR A 137 -40.07 4.42 4.48
N SER A 138 -39.50 4.01 3.35
CA SER A 138 -38.55 2.89 3.34
C SER A 138 -37.22 3.30 3.98
N LYS A 139 -36.59 2.39 4.73
CA LYS A 139 -35.29 2.59 5.38
C LYS A 139 -34.11 2.57 4.40
N GLY A 140 -34.34 2.14 3.17
CA GLY A 140 -33.39 2.19 2.07
C GLY A 140 -34.07 2.52 0.74
N ALA A 141 -33.35 2.31 -0.36
CA ALA A 141 -33.88 2.50 -1.71
C ALA A 141 -33.46 1.33 -2.61
N GLY A 142 -34.30 1.02 -3.61
CA GLY A 142 -34.15 -0.12 -4.51
C GLY A 142 -35.43 -0.95 -4.61
N GLU A 143 -35.43 -1.92 -5.53
CA GLU A 143 -36.60 -2.75 -5.84
C GLU A 143 -37.08 -3.56 -4.62
N GLN A 144 -36.19 -3.93 -3.70
CA GLN A 144 -36.53 -4.66 -2.47
C GLN A 144 -37.45 -3.88 -1.52
N PHE A 145 -37.56 -2.56 -1.67
CA PHE A 145 -38.47 -1.71 -0.90
C PHE A 145 -39.77 -1.39 -1.65
N THR A 146 -39.94 -1.88 -2.88
CA THR A 146 -41.09 -1.55 -3.72
C THR A 146 -42.22 -2.58 -3.57
N PHE A 147 -43.45 -2.10 -3.65
CA PHE A 147 -44.64 -2.93 -3.53
C PHE A 147 -45.84 -2.35 -4.29
N SER A 148 -46.91 -3.14 -4.39
CA SER A 148 -48.22 -2.72 -4.87
C SER A 148 -49.29 -3.00 -3.83
N PHE A 149 -50.42 -2.31 -3.94
CA PHE A 149 -51.61 -2.61 -3.16
C PHE A 149 -52.60 -3.42 -3.99
N GLU A 150 -53.20 -4.44 -3.38
CA GLU A 150 -54.36 -5.17 -3.92
C GLU A 150 -55.57 -4.97 -3.01
N GLY A 151 -56.76 -4.81 -3.61
CA GLY A 151 -58.02 -4.66 -2.87
C GLY A 151 -58.16 -3.34 -2.10
N LEU A 152 -57.24 -2.39 -2.24
CA LEU A 152 -57.27 -1.12 -1.52
C LEU A 152 -58.50 -0.29 -1.94
N ASN A 153 -59.46 -0.16 -1.03
CA ASN A 153 -60.59 0.74 -1.20
C ASN A 153 -60.17 2.18 -0.88
N TYR A 154 -60.07 3.04 -1.91
CA TYR A 154 -59.61 4.42 -1.76
C TYR A 154 -60.57 5.34 -0.97
N THR A 155 -61.82 4.93 -0.77
CA THR A 155 -62.76 5.63 0.11
C THR A 155 -62.46 5.33 1.58
N PHE A 156 -62.08 4.08 1.88
CA PHE A 156 -61.65 3.66 3.21
C PHE A 156 -60.26 4.20 3.57
N LEU A 157 -59.27 3.95 2.70
CA LEU A 157 -57.87 4.27 2.93
C LEU A 157 -57.29 4.86 1.65
N SER A 158 -57.14 6.18 1.61
CA SER A 158 -56.60 6.86 0.43
C SER A 158 -55.08 6.83 0.44
N LEU A 159 -54.48 6.51 -0.71
CA LEU A 159 -53.04 6.48 -0.93
C LEU A 159 -52.57 7.78 -1.58
N SER A 160 -51.50 8.35 -1.05
CA SER A 160 -50.71 9.40 -1.68
C SER A 160 -49.24 8.95 -1.78
N GLY A 161 -48.57 9.27 -2.89
CA GLY A 161 -47.24 8.76 -3.22
C GLY A 161 -47.30 7.53 -4.11
N ASN A 162 -46.12 6.98 -4.45
CA ASN A 162 -46.00 5.83 -5.35
C ASN A 162 -45.16 4.72 -4.68
N PRO A 163 -45.78 3.63 -4.19
CA PRO A 163 -45.06 2.53 -3.54
C PRO A 163 -44.29 1.64 -4.53
N SER A 164 -44.53 1.81 -5.82
CA SER A 164 -43.99 0.97 -6.88
C SER A 164 -42.70 1.50 -7.50
N VAL A 165 -42.21 2.66 -7.08
CA VAL A 165 -41.02 3.31 -7.64
C VAL A 165 -40.07 3.70 -6.52
N SER A 166 -38.99 2.95 -6.38
CA SER A 166 -37.80 3.32 -5.62
C SER A 166 -36.59 3.13 -6.52
N THR A 167 -35.65 4.07 -6.50
CA THR A 167 -34.42 3.96 -7.30
C THR A 167 -33.21 4.03 -6.40
N ASN A 168 -32.26 3.13 -6.67
CA ASN A 168 -30.91 3.21 -6.16
C ASN A 168 -29.98 3.25 -7.36
N LEU A 169 -29.30 4.38 -7.55
CA LEU A 169 -28.43 4.60 -8.70
C LEU A 169 -26.97 4.24 -8.43
N ASP A 170 -26.69 3.55 -7.31
CA ASP A 170 -25.37 3.03 -7.01
C ASP A 170 -24.84 2.19 -8.18
N THR A 171 -23.78 2.68 -8.81
CA THR A 171 -23.23 2.04 -10.01
C THR A 171 -22.39 0.81 -9.73
N ILE A 172 -22.05 0.54 -8.46
CA ILE A 172 -21.28 -0.64 -8.05
C ILE A 172 -22.19 -1.81 -7.70
N ASP A 173 -23.20 -1.60 -6.82
CA ASP A 173 -24.06 -2.67 -6.32
C ASP A 173 -25.53 -2.53 -6.72
N GLY A 174 -25.96 -1.41 -7.32
CA GLY A 174 -27.36 -1.13 -7.63
C GLY A 174 -28.27 -1.11 -6.40
N GLY A 175 -27.71 -0.96 -5.19
CA GLY A 175 -28.44 -1.02 -3.94
C GLY A 175 -28.74 -2.40 -3.39
N LYS A 176 -28.08 -3.46 -3.90
CA LYS A 176 -28.28 -4.84 -3.42
C LYS A 176 -27.64 -5.11 -2.06
N GLY A 177 -26.55 -4.42 -1.73
CA GLY A 177 -25.86 -4.56 -0.43
C GLY A 177 -25.11 -5.88 -0.21
N ASP A 178 -24.87 -6.65 -1.28
CA ASP A 178 -24.22 -7.96 -1.28
C ASP A 178 -23.01 -8.04 -2.22
N THR A 179 -22.54 -6.89 -2.73
CA THR A 179 -21.44 -6.84 -3.69
C THR A 179 -20.09 -6.72 -3.00
N GLU A 180 -19.11 -7.46 -3.50
CA GLU A 180 -17.69 -7.35 -3.17
C GLU A 180 -16.94 -6.69 -4.33
N ILE A 181 -15.88 -5.96 -4.00
CA ILE A 181 -14.82 -5.64 -4.97
C ILE A 181 -13.66 -6.60 -4.73
N GLU A 182 -13.25 -7.28 -5.79
CA GLU A 182 -12.08 -8.14 -5.82
C GLU A 182 -10.95 -7.46 -6.60
N LEU A 183 -9.71 -7.62 -6.13
CA LEU A 183 -8.48 -7.22 -6.79
C LEU A 183 -7.59 -8.44 -7.01
N ASP A 184 -7.44 -8.87 -8.25
CA ASP A 184 -6.45 -9.88 -8.63
C ASP A 184 -5.13 -9.20 -8.92
N LEU A 185 -4.07 -9.58 -8.19
CA LEU A 185 -2.72 -9.03 -8.33
C LEU A 185 -1.82 -9.96 -9.13
N TYR A 186 -0.97 -9.37 -9.97
CA TYR A 186 -0.02 -10.04 -10.85
C TYR A 186 1.34 -9.33 -10.74
N THR A 187 2.44 -10.09 -10.73
CA THR A 187 3.83 -9.59 -10.73
C THR A 187 4.57 -10.08 -11.97
N ASP A 188 5.83 -9.67 -12.17
CA ASP A 188 6.69 -10.23 -13.23
C ASP A 188 6.08 -9.99 -14.62
N THR A 189 5.68 -8.74 -14.90
CA THR A 189 5.04 -8.36 -16.17
C THR A 189 6.04 -8.20 -17.30
N ASP A 190 7.33 -8.09 -16.96
CA ASP A 190 8.46 -7.85 -17.89
C ASP A 190 8.32 -6.57 -18.73
N VAL A 191 7.45 -5.65 -18.32
CA VAL A 191 7.31 -4.33 -18.94
C VAL A 191 8.32 -3.38 -18.33
N PHE A 192 9.11 -2.69 -19.16
CA PHE A 192 10.05 -1.68 -18.69
C PHE A 192 9.35 -0.37 -18.34
N LEU A 193 9.82 0.34 -17.30
CA LEU A 193 9.21 1.60 -16.85
C LEU A 193 9.19 2.63 -17.98
N GLY A 194 8.00 3.15 -18.28
CA GLY A 194 7.80 4.15 -19.33
C GLY A 194 7.35 3.56 -20.67
N VAL A 195 7.64 2.28 -20.93
CA VAL A 195 7.11 1.57 -22.11
C VAL A 195 5.59 1.51 -22.02
N LYS A 196 4.94 1.56 -23.18
CA LYS A 196 3.50 1.43 -23.30
C LYS A 196 3.05 0.07 -22.74
N ASP A 197 2.16 0.11 -21.76
CA ASP A 197 1.78 -1.01 -20.89
C ASP A 197 0.32 -1.43 -21.09
N ILE A 198 -0.14 -1.48 -22.34
CA ILE A 198 -1.50 -1.99 -22.63
C ILE A 198 -1.52 -3.48 -22.27
N PRO A 199 -2.45 -3.95 -21.42
CA PRO A 199 -2.50 -5.35 -21.04
C PRO A 199 -2.68 -6.26 -22.24
N SER A 200 -1.79 -7.23 -22.40
CA SER A 200 -1.88 -8.34 -23.35
C SER A 200 -1.57 -9.67 -22.64
N GLU A 201 -1.79 -10.81 -23.31
CA GLU A 201 -1.47 -12.12 -22.71
C GLU A 201 0.03 -12.31 -22.44
N ALA A 202 0.89 -11.64 -23.20
CA ALA A 202 2.34 -11.83 -23.12
C ALA A 202 3.01 -11.05 -21.96
N ASP A 203 2.37 -9.97 -21.49
CA ASP A 203 2.93 -8.99 -20.56
C ASP A 203 1.95 -8.72 -19.39
N PHE A 204 1.12 -9.71 -19.07
CA PHE A 204 0.14 -9.59 -17.98
C PHE A 204 0.77 -9.80 -16.60
N GLY A 205 1.75 -10.69 -16.53
CA GLY A 205 2.40 -11.14 -15.31
C GLY A 205 1.83 -12.44 -14.73
N THR A 206 2.45 -12.88 -13.64
CA THR A 206 2.13 -14.09 -12.87
C THR A 206 1.17 -13.75 -11.75
N PHE A 207 0.05 -14.49 -11.65
CA PHE A 207 -0.93 -14.29 -10.58
C PHE A 207 -0.32 -14.54 -9.20
N VAL A 208 -0.57 -13.62 -8.26
CA VAL A 208 -0.10 -13.69 -6.89
C VAL A 208 -1.23 -14.05 -5.93
N THR A 209 -2.28 -13.24 -5.90
CA THR A 209 -3.41 -13.39 -4.97
C THR A 209 -4.59 -12.53 -5.39
N THR A 210 -5.76 -12.82 -4.81
CA THR A 210 -6.94 -11.96 -4.86
C THR A 210 -7.14 -11.30 -3.49
N LEU A 211 -7.42 -10.00 -3.46
CA LEU A 211 -7.94 -9.29 -2.29
C LEU A 211 -9.42 -9.03 -2.49
N SER A 212 -10.25 -9.21 -1.45
CA SER A 212 -11.67 -8.86 -1.53
C SER A 212 -12.09 -7.99 -0.35
N LYS A 213 -13.01 -7.07 -0.62
CA LYS A 213 -13.70 -6.26 0.40
C LYS A 213 -15.17 -6.11 0.03
N HIS A 214 -16.06 -6.32 1.01
CA HIS A 214 -17.49 -6.02 0.86
C HIS A 214 -17.72 -4.53 0.66
N TYR A 215 -18.55 -4.20 -0.32
CA TYR A 215 -18.95 -2.84 -0.65
C TYR A 215 -20.22 -2.47 0.10
N TYR A 216 -20.13 -1.42 0.92
CA TYR A 216 -21.25 -0.88 1.70
C TYR A 216 -21.53 0.59 1.34
N GLN A 217 -21.56 0.92 0.04
CA GLN A 217 -21.99 2.25 -0.45
C GLN A 217 -21.04 3.41 -0.10
N ASP A 218 -19.86 3.10 0.45
CA ASP A 218 -18.75 4.01 0.71
C ASP A 218 -17.53 3.65 -0.14
N SER A 219 -16.61 4.61 -0.31
CA SER A 219 -15.35 4.36 -1.03
C SER A 219 -14.57 3.20 -0.42
N LEU A 220 -14.23 2.21 -1.25
CA LEU A 220 -13.35 1.12 -0.87
C LEU A 220 -11.93 1.42 -1.31
N TRP A 221 -10.96 1.00 -0.51
CA TRP A 221 -9.55 1.14 -0.82
C TRP A 221 -8.82 -0.17 -0.61
N PHE A 222 -7.73 -0.38 -1.33
CA PHE A 222 -6.82 -1.51 -1.16
C PHE A 222 -5.40 -1.02 -1.11
N GLU A 223 -4.64 -1.47 -0.12
CA GLU A 223 -3.22 -1.21 0.01
C GLU A 223 -2.48 -2.33 -0.71
N THR A 224 -1.70 -2.00 -1.73
CA THR A 224 -1.05 -2.98 -2.61
C THR A 224 0.41 -3.23 -2.23
N ASN A 225 1.13 -2.24 -1.69
CA ASN A 225 2.57 -2.34 -1.46
C ASN A 225 2.92 -3.37 -0.38
N THR A 226 2.10 -3.56 0.66
CA THR A 226 2.35 -4.55 1.73
C THR A 226 2.43 -5.99 1.20
N LEU A 227 1.79 -6.26 0.07
CA LEU A 227 1.83 -7.59 -0.56
C LEU A 227 3.07 -7.71 -1.45
N ILE A 228 3.33 -6.69 -2.25
CA ILE A 228 4.49 -6.66 -3.16
C ILE A 228 5.81 -6.61 -2.38
N SER A 229 5.83 -5.99 -1.20
CA SER A 229 7.01 -5.89 -0.33
C SER A 229 7.52 -7.24 0.20
N LYS A 230 6.70 -8.30 0.14
CA LYS A 230 7.11 -9.68 0.47
C LYS A 230 7.76 -10.40 -0.70
N LYS A 231 7.63 -9.87 -1.91
CA LYS A 231 8.14 -10.44 -3.16
C LYS A 231 9.40 -9.73 -3.63
N ILE A 232 9.57 -8.47 -3.26
CA ILE A 232 10.76 -7.70 -3.60
C ILE A 232 11.99 -8.22 -2.86
N GLY A 233 13.11 -8.34 -3.57
CA GLY A 233 14.34 -8.93 -3.08
C GLY A 233 15.52 -7.97 -3.18
N TYR A 234 16.68 -8.57 -3.41
CA TYR A 234 17.94 -7.92 -3.75
C TYR A 234 18.86 -8.96 -4.41
N LYS A 235 19.80 -8.48 -5.23
CA LYS A 235 20.87 -9.25 -5.88
C LYS A 235 22.21 -8.71 -5.41
N THR A 236 23.24 -9.55 -5.40
CA THR A 236 24.58 -9.21 -4.90
C THR A 236 25.57 -8.78 -5.97
N GLU A 237 25.15 -8.70 -7.24
CA GLU A 237 26.04 -8.38 -8.37
C GLU A 237 26.72 -7.00 -8.21
N PHE A 238 26.05 -6.05 -7.54
CA PHE A 238 26.59 -4.72 -7.25
C PHE A 238 27.83 -4.73 -6.34
N LEU A 239 28.04 -5.79 -5.56
CA LEU A 239 29.19 -5.91 -4.66
C LEU A 239 30.51 -6.10 -5.42
N THR A 240 30.45 -6.65 -6.65
CA THR A 240 31.65 -7.02 -7.42
C THR A 240 31.71 -6.40 -8.81
N SER A 241 30.59 -5.87 -9.31
CA SER A 241 30.50 -5.34 -10.67
C SER A 241 31.10 -3.93 -10.78
N SER A 242 31.96 -3.73 -11.79
CA SER A 242 32.40 -2.40 -12.21
C SER A 242 31.48 -1.72 -13.23
N ASP A 243 30.41 -2.41 -13.64
CA ASP A 243 29.41 -1.97 -14.63
C ASP A 243 28.04 -1.79 -13.97
N TRP A 244 27.11 -1.13 -14.65
CA TRP A 244 25.74 -0.93 -14.19
C TRP A 244 25.00 -2.26 -14.02
N VAL A 245 24.35 -2.44 -12.87
CA VAL A 245 23.59 -3.64 -12.54
C VAL A 245 22.18 -3.32 -12.05
N ASP A 246 21.29 -4.29 -12.23
CA ASP A 246 20.05 -4.38 -11.48
C ASP A 246 20.33 -5.05 -10.14
N ALA A 247 20.30 -4.26 -9.06
CA ALA A 247 20.50 -4.78 -7.70
C ALA A 247 19.26 -5.51 -7.15
N GLY A 248 18.22 -5.74 -7.96
CA GLY A 248 17.03 -6.50 -7.59
C GLY A 248 16.12 -5.78 -6.60
N THR A 249 16.29 -4.47 -6.42
CA THR A 249 15.56 -3.64 -5.45
C THR A 249 14.26 -3.08 -6.01
N CYS A 250 13.82 -3.52 -7.19
CA CYS A 250 12.57 -3.12 -7.83
C CYS A 250 11.74 -4.35 -8.22
N SER A 251 10.43 -4.25 -8.10
CA SER A 251 9.48 -5.24 -8.62
C SER A 251 8.29 -4.52 -9.27
N ASP A 252 7.82 -5.08 -10.37
CA ASP A 252 6.67 -4.60 -11.10
C ASP A 252 5.41 -5.41 -10.77
N TYR A 253 4.25 -4.77 -10.88
CA TYR A 253 2.97 -5.42 -10.66
C TYR A 253 1.83 -4.75 -11.42
N ARG A 254 0.73 -5.49 -11.57
CA ARG A 254 -0.54 -5.04 -12.14
C ARG A 254 -1.69 -5.66 -11.37
N TYR A 255 -2.87 -5.03 -11.41
CA TYR A 255 -4.09 -5.63 -10.86
C TYR A 255 -5.32 -5.51 -11.78
N ILE A 256 -6.26 -6.44 -11.60
CA ILE A 256 -7.62 -6.39 -12.17
C ILE A 256 -8.62 -6.16 -11.05
N ALA A 257 -9.47 -5.14 -11.18
CA ALA A 257 -10.60 -4.92 -10.31
C ALA A 257 -11.88 -5.54 -10.90
N LYS A 258 -12.60 -6.29 -10.07
CA LYS A 258 -13.84 -6.98 -10.42
C LYS A 258 -14.91 -6.69 -9.38
N THR A 259 -16.18 -6.60 -9.80
CA THR A 259 -17.29 -6.73 -8.86
C THR A 259 -17.69 -8.21 -8.77
N TYR A 260 -18.07 -8.65 -7.58
CA TYR A 260 -18.59 -9.99 -7.32
C TYR A 260 -19.87 -9.92 -6.48
N ASN A 261 -20.93 -10.59 -6.91
CA ASN A 261 -22.24 -10.57 -6.23
C ASN A 261 -22.65 -11.96 -5.69
N GLY A 262 -21.69 -12.83 -5.38
CA GLY A 262 -21.95 -14.22 -5.01
C GLY A 262 -22.05 -15.20 -6.20
N GLU A 263 -22.37 -14.71 -7.41
CA GLU A 263 -22.56 -15.55 -8.60
C GLU A 263 -21.65 -15.18 -9.76
N THR A 264 -21.56 -13.88 -10.04
CA THR A 264 -20.93 -13.34 -11.25
C THR A 264 -19.76 -12.42 -10.91
N ARG A 265 -18.65 -12.57 -11.65
CA ARG A 265 -17.49 -11.69 -11.56
C ARG A 265 -17.42 -10.81 -12.80
N ILE A 266 -17.48 -9.50 -12.64
CA ILE A 266 -17.45 -8.55 -13.76
C ILE A 266 -16.19 -7.68 -13.63
N PRO A 267 -15.16 -7.88 -14.48
CA PRO A 267 -14.01 -6.99 -14.50
C PRO A 267 -14.43 -5.61 -15.00
N PHE A 268 -13.98 -4.55 -14.32
CA PHE A 268 -14.29 -3.17 -14.70
C PHE A 268 -13.06 -2.28 -14.89
N TYR A 269 -11.92 -2.67 -14.33
CA TYR A 269 -10.68 -1.90 -14.39
C TYR A 269 -9.44 -2.80 -14.38
N ILE A 270 -8.43 -2.43 -15.14
CA ILE A 270 -7.09 -3.04 -15.16
C ILE A 270 -6.09 -1.92 -14.96
N SER A 271 -5.16 -2.05 -14.01
CA SER A 271 -4.15 -1.01 -13.78
C SER A 271 -3.13 -0.93 -14.92
N ASN A 272 -2.42 0.19 -14.99
CA ASN A 272 -1.10 0.25 -15.61
C ASN A 272 -0.11 -0.70 -14.91
N VAL A 273 1.06 -0.90 -15.48
CA VAL A 273 2.17 -1.56 -14.75
C VAL A 273 2.71 -0.54 -13.75
N LEU A 274 2.74 -0.96 -12.49
CA LEU A 274 3.17 -0.20 -11.33
C LEU A 274 4.48 -0.80 -10.80
N TYR A 275 5.30 0.01 -10.16
CA TYR A 275 6.63 -0.37 -9.71
C TYR A 275 6.79 -0.05 -8.23
N VAL A 276 7.47 -0.95 -7.53
CA VAL A 276 7.74 -0.83 -6.10
C VAL A 276 9.24 -1.03 -5.88
N LEU A 277 9.87 -0.12 -5.14
CA LEU A 277 11.27 -0.20 -4.74
C LEU A 277 11.39 -0.68 -3.29
N ASN A 278 12.45 -1.43 -2.97
CA ASN A 278 12.69 -1.99 -1.64
C ASN A 278 13.26 -0.94 -0.70
N GLY A 279 12.43 0.03 -0.34
CA GLY A 279 12.76 1.09 0.59
C GLY A 279 11.57 1.42 1.48
N TYR A 280 11.77 2.41 2.34
CA TYR A 280 10.85 2.84 3.38
C TYR A 280 10.96 4.34 3.63
N ASP A 281 9.90 4.92 4.17
CA ASP A 281 9.83 6.29 4.65
C ASP A 281 8.74 6.35 5.73
N TYR A 282 8.53 7.51 6.34
CA TYR A 282 7.41 7.69 7.26
C TYR A 282 6.08 7.36 6.59
N THR A 283 5.23 6.60 7.27
CA THR A 283 3.99 6.02 6.69
C THR A 283 2.97 7.06 6.23
N LEU A 284 3.10 8.32 6.69
CA LEU A 284 2.22 9.44 6.31
C LEU A 284 2.81 10.32 5.20
N ASN A 285 4.07 10.11 4.81
CA ASN A 285 4.68 10.84 3.72
C ASN A 285 4.08 10.40 2.37
N ASN A 286 4.07 11.31 1.40
CA ASN A 286 3.61 10.99 0.06
C ASN A 286 4.54 9.94 -0.56
N ASN A 287 3.96 8.80 -0.92
CA ASN A 287 4.69 7.69 -1.51
C ASN A 287 4.72 7.84 -3.04
N ASP A 288 5.60 8.69 -3.54
CA ASP A 288 5.75 8.98 -4.97
C ASP A 288 7.22 9.29 -5.29
N LEU A 289 7.87 8.45 -6.08
CA LEU A 289 9.28 8.57 -6.41
C LEU A 289 9.55 9.37 -7.70
N THR A 290 8.56 10.08 -8.24
CA THR A 290 8.69 10.80 -9.52
C THR A 290 9.94 11.70 -9.60
N ASP A 291 10.34 12.38 -8.53
CA ASP A 291 11.53 13.26 -8.49
C ASP A 291 12.86 12.51 -8.65
N TYR A 292 12.85 11.18 -8.51
CA TYR A 292 14.01 10.29 -8.64
C TYR A 292 14.03 9.54 -9.98
N VAL A 293 13.03 9.75 -10.85
CA VAL A 293 12.88 9.05 -12.13
C VAL A 293 13.35 9.91 -13.29
N TYR A 294 14.41 9.47 -13.97
CA TYR A 294 14.81 10.11 -15.20
C TYR A 294 13.96 9.57 -16.36
N ASP A 295 13.09 10.42 -16.90
CA ASP A 295 12.23 10.09 -18.04
C ASP A 295 12.87 10.53 -19.37
N THR A 296 13.06 9.59 -20.29
CA THR A 296 13.73 9.87 -21.58
C THR A 296 12.90 10.74 -22.53
N LEU A 297 11.57 10.76 -22.38
CA LEU A 297 10.66 11.60 -23.18
C LEU A 297 10.49 12.99 -22.57
N TYR A 298 10.48 13.09 -21.25
CA TYR A 298 10.29 14.33 -20.51
C TYR A 298 11.48 14.59 -19.57
N PRO A 299 12.69 14.83 -20.14
CA PRO A 299 13.91 14.90 -19.36
C PRO A 299 13.88 16.07 -18.38
N THR A 300 14.16 15.76 -17.13
CA THR A 300 14.32 16.72 -16.02
C THR A 300 15.59 16.37 -15.26
N VAL A 301 16.09 17.31 -14.45
CA VAL A 301 17.17 17.01 -13.50
C VAL A 301 16.56 16.24 -12.34
N ILE A 302 17.10 15.06 -12.05
CA ILE A 302 16.57 14.16 -11.03
C ILE A 302 17.45 14.10 -9.79
N LYS A 303 16.87 13.59 -8.69
CA LYS A 303 17.62 13.22 -7.50
C LYS A 303 18.15 11.78 -7.64
N PRO A 304 19.42 11.51 -7.30
CA PRO A 304 19.90 10.14 -7.11
C PRO A 304 19.14 9.45 -5.97
N LEU A 305 19.08 8.11 -5.97
CA LEU A 305 18.42 7.34 -4.89
C LEU A 305 19.29 7.27 -3.63
N THR A 306 19.57 8.42 -3.04
CA THR A 306 20.25 8.56 -1.75
C THR A 306 19.85 9.89 -1.09
N ASN A 307 19.94 9.96 0.23
CA ASN A 307 19.91 11.22 0.97
C ASN A 307 21.22 11.49 1.70
N ALA A 308 22.29 10.80 1.28
CA ALA A 308 23.61 11.03 1.84
C ALA A 308 23.98 12.52 1.71
N PRO A 309 24.48 13.15 2.78
CA PRO A 309 25.02 14.50 2.71
C PRO A 309 26.38 14.48 1.97
N ASP A 310 27.06 15.62 1.96
CA ASP A 310 28.47 15.67 1.55
C ASP A 310 29.31 14.71 2.41
N LYS A 311 29.96 13.72 1.81
CA LYS A 311 30.69 12.68 2.53
C LYS A 311 32.20 12.87 2.48
N ASN A 312 32.91 12.35 3.47
CA ASN A 312 34.35 12.13 3.35
C ASN A 312 34.63 10.86 2.53
N TYR A 313 35.64 10.93 1.67
CA TYR A 313 36.09 9.86 0.80
C TYR A 313 37.55 9.51 1.06
N VAL A 314 37.77 8.38 1.71
CA VAL A 314 39.09 7.75 1.81
C VAL A 314 39.45 7.19 0.44
N ILE A 315 40.63 7.51 -0.06
CA ILE A 315 41.08 7.02 -1.37
C ILE A 315 41.01 5.49 -1.39
N GLY A 316 40.25 4.95 -2.35
CA GLY A 316 40.04 3.51 -2.52
C GLY A 316 38.72 3.00 -1.95
N GLN A 317 37.98 3.82 -1.19
CA GLN A 317 36.73 3.36 -0.59
C GLN A 317 35.64 3.10 -1.62
N THR A 318 34.82 2.08 -1.36
CA THR A 318 33.72 1.72 -2.24
C THR A 318 32.53 2.65 -2.03
N GLU A 319 32.03 3.25 -3.10
CA GLU A 319 30.82 4.08 -3.10
C GLU A 319 29.88 3.67 -4.22
N TYR A 320 28.60 4.02 -4.12
CA TYR A 320 27.60 3.64 -5.11
C TYR A 320 26.82 4.85 -5.63
N PHE A 321 26.38 4.76 -6.88
CA PHE A 321 25.40 5.66 -7.48
C PHE A 321 24.19 4.87 -7.93
N ASN A 322 23.00 5.42 -7.66
CA ASN A 322 21.73 4.74 -7.90
C ASN A 322 20.73 5.69 -8.56
N PHE A 323 20.02 5.25 -9.60
CA PHE A 323 18.94 6.03 -10.19
C PHE A 323 17.85 5.17 -10.84
N ILE A 324 16.67 5.76 -11.04
CA ILE A 324 15.56 5.13 -11.73
C ILE A 324 15.47 5.63 -13.17
N LEU A 325 15.35 4.72 -14.14
CA LEU A 325 15.16 5.03 -15.55
C LEU A 325 13.73 4.73 -16.00
N SER A 326 13.06 5.74 -16.58
CA SER A 326 11.85 5.59 -17.39
C SER A 326 12.21 5.78 -18.86
N ASP A 327 12.11 4.74 -19.67
CA ASP A 327 12.38 4.80 -21.11
C ASP A 327 11.24 4.21 -21.93
N ALA A 328 10.39 5.10 -22.46
CA ALA A 328 9.28 4.70 -23.33
C ALA A 328 9.70 4.02 -24.63
N GLN A 329 10.96 4.19 -25.03
CA GLN A 329 11.52 3.64 -26.26
C GLN A 329 12.51 2.50 -25.99
N HIS A 330 12.58 1.97 -24.76
CA HIS A 330 13.56 0.97 -24.33
C HIS A 330 13.70 -0.20 -25.32
N ASN A 331 12.55 -0.76 -25.72
CA ASN A 331 12.49 -1.96 -26.56
C ASN A 331 12.65 -1.70 -28.07
N ILE A 332 12.69 -0.44 -28.53
CA ILE A 332 12.80 -0.09 -29.96
C ILE A 332 14.17 0.52 -30.27
N ASN A 333 14.68 0.34 -31.48
CA ASN A 333 15.90 1.03 -31.92
C ASN A 333 15.55 2.48 -32.27
N ILE A 334 16.34 3.44 -31.79
CA ILE A 334 16.20 4.86 -32.12
C ILE A 334 17.47 5.38 -32.82
N SER A 335 17.36 6.51 -33.51
CA SER A 335 18.49 7.19 -34.14
C SER A 335 18.33 8.70 -33.98
N PRO A 336 19.28 9.41 -33.34
CA PRO A 336 20.51 8.88 -32.74
C PRO A 336 20.24 8.04 -31.49
N GLU A 337 21.08 7.03 -31.27
CA GLU A 337 21.12 6.26 -30.03
C GLU A 337 21.94 7.01 -28.96
N PHE A 338 21.67 6.76 -27.68
CA PHE A 338 22.36 7.47 -26.58
C PHE A 338 22.83 6.54 -25.46
N ASN A 339 23.81 7.03 -24.71
CA ASN A 339 24.38 6.36 -23.56
C ASN A 339 24.13 7.16 -22.28
N PHE A 340 24.13 6.45 -21.16
CA PHE A 340 24.22 7.03 -19.83
C PHE A 340 25.55 6.68 -19.19
N GLY A 341 26.10 7.60 -18.40
CA GLY A 341 27.33 7.38 -17.66
C GLY A 341 27.37 8.26 -16.41
N LEU A 342 28.55 8.39 -15.82
CA LEU A 342 28.80 9.27 -14.68
C LEU A 342 29.80 10.36 -15.04
N SER A 343 29.48 11.60 -14.67
CA SER A 343 30.37 12.75 -14.79
C SER A 343 31.01 13.06 -13.45
N TYR A 344 32.34 12.88 -13.37
CA TYR A 344 33.15 13.19 -12.19
C TYR A 344 33.80 14.56 -12.37
N ARG A 345 33.48 15.53 -11.52
CA ARG A 345 34.15 16.84 -11.50
C ARG A 345 35.07 16.93 -10.31
N TYR A 346 36.32 17.30 -10.54
CA TYR A 346 37.36 17.35 -9.51
C TYR A 346 37.69 18.78 -9.15
N TYR A 347 37.95 19.00 -7.86
CA TYR A 347 38.23 20.31 -7.30
C TYR A 347 39.46 20.25 -6.38
N THR A 348 40.19 21.36 -6.28
CA THR A 348 41.29 21.50 -5.32
C THR A 348 40.74 21.60 -3.88
N PRO A 349 41.59 21.49 -2.84
CA PRO A 349 41.18 21.72 -1.45
C PRO A 349 40.59 23.11 -1.17
N SER A 350 40.91 24.11 -2.01
CA SER A 350 40.33 25.45 -1.94
C SER A 350 39.02 25.61 -2.72
N GLY A 351 38.51 24.53 -3.34
CA GLY A 351 37.29 24.53 -4.15
C GLY A 351 37.47 24.98 -5.60
N GLU A 352 38.70 25.12 -6.10
CA GLU A 352 38.91 25.48 -7.51
C GLU A 352 38.70 24.28 -8.43
N TYR A 353 37.96 24.46 -9.53
CA TYR A 353 37.78 23.43 -10.54
C TYR A 353 39.11 22.98 -11.16
N ILE A 354 39.29 21.67 -11.31
CA ILE A 354 40.44 21.03 -11.96
C ILE A 354 40.05 20.53 -13.35
N THR A 355 39.14 19.56 -13.42
CA THR A 355 38.72 18.90 -14.66
C THR A 355 37.42 18.11 -14.47
N THR A 356 36.83 17.64 -15.56
CA THR A 356 35.70 16.72 -15.60
C THR A 356 36.08 15.47 -16.38
N ILE A 357 35.76 14.29 -15.86
CA ILE A 357 35.95 13.00 -16.53
C ILE A 357 34.60 12.28 -16.58
N ASN A 358 34.19 11.85 -17.78
CA ASN A 358 33.02 11.00 -17.94
C ASN A 358 33.47 9.55 -18.04
N ARG A 359 32.81 8.65 -17.29
CA ARG A 359 33.12 7.22 -17.27
C ARG A 359 31.83 6.40 -17.21
N GLN A 360 32.00 5.09 -17.37
CA GLN A 360 30.95 4.09 -17.17
C GLN A 360 29.77 4.28 -18.12
N ASP A 361 30.07 4.65 -19.36
CA ASP A 361 29.08 4.78 -20.43
C ASP A 361 28.45 3.43 -20.75
N LYS A 362 27.12 3.40 -20.76
CA LYS A 362 26.32 2.23 -21.06
C LYS A 362 25.17 2.61 -21.97
N ASN A 363 24.90 1.75 -22.95
CA ASN A 363 23.81 1.98 -23.89
C ASN A 363 22.47 1.90 -23.17
N ARG A 364 21.53 2.81 -23.49
CA ARG A 364 20.22 2.88 -22.81
C ARG A 364 19.45 1.55 -22.79
N LYS A 365 19.62 0.70 -23.81
CA LYS A 365 18.93 -0.60 -23.92
C LYS A 365 19.47 -1.66 -22.98
N GLN A 366 20.64 -1.41 -22.40
CA GLN A 366 21.27 -2.29 -21.44
C GLN A 366 21.11 -1.78 -20.01
N MET A 367 20.39 -0.68 -19.83
CA MET A 367 20.00 -0.17 -18.52
C MET A 367 18.77 -0.92 -18.00
N TYR A 368 18.62 -0.88 -16.69
CA TYR A 368 17.53 -1.48 -15.93
C TYR A 368 16.56 -0.39 -15.46
N VAL A 369 15.44 -0.77 -14.85
CA VAL A 369 14.52 0.21 -14.25
C VAL A 369 15.19 0.91 -13.06
N VAL A 370 15.88 0.17 -12.21
CA VAL A 370 16.74 0.71 -11.15
C VAL A 370 18.17 0.28 -11.46
N ASN A 371 19.07 1.25 -11.51
CA ASN A 371 20.46 1.03 -11.87
C ASN A 371 21.35 1.39 -10.69
N THR A 372 22.22 0.46 -10.32
CA THR A 372 23.26 0.65 -9.31
C THR A 372 24.63 0.48 -9.97
N ILE A 373 25.59 1.31 -9.60
CA ILE A 373 26.99 1.16 -10.04
C ILE A 373 27.95 1.60 -8.94
N GLN A 374 29.08 0.90 -8.83
CA GLN A 374 30.21 1.34 -7.99
C GLN A 374 30.88 2.57 -8.60
N LEU A 375 31.14 3.60 -7.79
CA LEU A 375 31.90 4.77 -8.22
C LEU A 375 33.36 4.40 -8.51
N ASN A 376 33.95 5.07 -9.50
CA ASN A 376 35.34 4.88 -9.89
C ASN A 376 36.01 6.24 -10.16
N PRO A 377 36.23 7.05 -9.11
CA PRO A 377 36.94 8.32 -9.24
C PRO A 377 38.42 8.07 -9.56
N ASP A 378 38.96 8.80 -10.54
CA ASP A 378 40.32 8.63 -11.07
C ASP A 378 41.28 9.68 -10.50
N ILE A 379 41.34 9.77 -9.17
CA ILE A 379 42.05 10.82 -8.44
C ILE A 379 43.53 10.85 -8.81
N GLU A 380 44.22 9.71 -8.74
CA GLU A 380 45.67 9.62 -9.00
C GLU A 380 46.04 10.13 -10.40
N THR A 381 45.28 9.73 -11.42
CA THR A 381 45.52 10.16 -12.81
C THR A 381 45.25 11.65 -12.98
N VAL A 382 44.21 12.19 -12.35
CA VAL A 382 43.90 13.63 -12.37
C VAL A 382 45.03 14.44 -11.75
N GLU A 383 45.50 14.05 -10.57
CA GLU A 383 46.59 14.75 -9.88
C GLU A 383 47.87 14.72 -10.70
N LYS A 384 48.23 13.55 -11.26
CA LYS A 384 49.41 13.37 -12.10
C LYS A 384 49.36 14.21 -13.38
N ASN A 385 48.22 14.25 -14.06
CA ASN A 385 48.09 14.94 -15.35
C ASN A 385 47.95 16.46 -15.22
N THR A 386 47.39 16.94 -14.11
CA THR A 386 47.13 18.37 -13.91
C THR A 386 48.12 19.04 -12.97
N ASN A 387 48.92 18.25 -12.23
CA ASN A 387 49.83 18.72 -11.18
C ASN A 387 49.11 19.57 -10.12
N LYS A 388 47.85 19.22 -9.82
CA LYS A 388 47.00 19.82 -8.79
C LYS A 388 46.51 18.71 -7.86
N THR A 389 46.57 18.95 -6.55
CA THR A 389 45.97 18.06 -5.54
C THR A 389 44.45 18.14 -5.62
N VAL A 390 43.78 16.99 -5.56
CA VAL A 390 42.32 16.89 -5.48
C VAL A 390 41.92 16.95 -4.00
N GLY A 391 41.07 17.93 -3.65
CA GLY A 391 40.47 18.04 -2.32
C GLY A 391 39.05 17.53 -2.24
N SER A 392 38.32 17.53 -3.36
CA SER A 392 36.97 16.96 -3.44
C SER A 392 36.61 16.60 -4.87
N PHE A 393 35.62 15.73 -5.03
CA PHE A 393 34.96 15.51 -6.32
C PHE A 393 33.45 15.49 -6.17
N THR A 394 32.76 15.82 -7.26
CA THR A 394 31.32 15.60 -7.39
C THR A 394 31.03 14.59 -8.48
N VAL A 395 29.93 13.85 -8.34
CA VAL A 395 29.45 12.89 -9.32
C VAL A 395 27.99 13.13 -9.63
N ALA A 396 27.63 13.11 -10.92
CA ALA A 396 26.26 13.16 -11.39
C ALA A 396 26.04 12.16 -12.53
N LEU A 397 24.82 11.65 -12.64
CA LEU A 397 24.36 10.92 -13.81
C LEU A 397 24.48 11.82 -15.03
N ASN A 398 24.97 11.29 -16.14
CA ASN A 398 25.00 11.98 -17.41
C ASN A 398 24.27 11.18 -18.50
N LYS A 399 23.75 11.91 -19.49
CA LYS A 399 23.30 11.38 -20.78
C LYS A 399 24.16 12.02 -21.86
N ASP A 400 24.85 11.20 -22.64
CA ASP A 400 25.80 11.64 -23.66
C ASP A 400 26.74 12.76 -23.15
N ASN A 401 27.36 12.53 -21.98
CA ASN A 401 28.26 13.48 -21.30
C ASN A 401 27.62 14.76 -20.74
N THR A 402 26.29 14.88 -20.80
CA THR A 402 25.55 16.02 -20.20
C THR A 402 24.95 15.60 -18.86
N PRO A 403 25.30 16.24 -17.74
CA PRO A 403 24.72 15.95 -16.42
C PRO A 403 23.20 16.13 -16.39
N ILE A 404 22.51 15.17 -15.79
CA ILE A 404 21.04 15.08 -15.72
C ILE A 404 20.53 14.71 -14.31
N SER A 405 21.41 14.67 -13.31
CA SER A 405 21.03 14.56 -11.91
C SER A 405 21.63 15.67 -11.07
N GLU A 406 21.09 15.83 -9.86
CA GLU A 406 21.80 16.49 -8.77
C GLU A 406 23.15 15.77 -8.50
N GLU A 407 24.11 16.53 -7.99
CA GLU A 407 25.48 16.08 -7.75
C GLU A 407 25.62 15.54 -6.32
N LEU A 408 26.26 14.38 -6.19
CA LEU A 408 26.75 13.90 -4.91
C LEU A 408 28.19 14.39 -4.74
N LYS A 409 28.56 14.86 -3.55
CA LYS A 409 29.88 15.41 -3.27
C LYS A 409 30.65 14.60 -2.23
N TYR A 410 31.93 14.44 -2.52
CA TYR A 410 32.88 13.67 -1.74
C TYR A 410 34.14 14.48 -1.47
N ASN A 411 34.45 14.73 -0.21
CA ASN A 411 35.67 15.40 0.25
C ASN A 411 36.79 14.36 0.40
N VAL A 412 37.86 14.49 -0.38
CA VAL A 412 38.94 13.50 -0.42
C VAL A 412 39.79 13.63 0.83
N VAL A 413 39.95 12.51 1.56
CA VAL A 413 40.80 12.41 2.74
C VAL A 413 41.93 11.38 2.53
N PRO A 414 43.13 11.60 3.10
CA PRO A 414 44.26 10.69 2.90
C PRO A 414 44.05 9.31 3.55
N GLU A 415 44.42 8.24 2.85
CA GLU A 415 44.39 6.86 3.35
C GLU A 415 45.32 6.64 4.55
N CYS A 416 46.47 7.34 4.61
CA CYS A 416 47.48 7.12 5.64
C CYS A 416 47.04 7.47 7.07
N LEU A 417 45.89 8.15 7.23
CA LEU A 417 45.32 8.55 8.52
C LEU A 417 43.97 7.89 8.83
N ASN A 418 43.36 7.19 7.86
CA ASN A 418 41.99 6.71 7.97
C ASN A 418 41.94 5.21 7.63
N ARG A 419 41.22 4.44 8.44
CA ARG A 419 40.98 3.00 8.16
C ARG A 419 39.76 2.84 7.26
N THR A 420 39.75 1.80 6.45
CA THR A 420 38.63 1.40 5.60
C THR A 420 37.95 0.17 6.18
N ASN A 421 36.87 0.36 6.93
CA ASN A 421 35.95 -0.70 7.32
C ASN A 421 34.56 -0.36 6.76
N GLU A 422 34.31 -0.86 5.56
CA GLU A 422 33.21 -0.40 4.72
C GLU A 422 32.03 -1.34 4.77
N PHE A 423 30.83 -0.76 4.84
CA PHE A 423 29.59 -1.50 4.80
C PHE A 423 28.66 -0.89 3.77
N ALA A 424 28.01 -1.74 2.97
CA ALA A 424 26.93 -1.34 2.09
C ALA A 424 25.58 -1.62 2.75
N PHE A 425 24.70 -0.61 2.71
CA PHE A 425 23.37 -0.65 3.28
C PHE A 425 22.34 -0.43 2.17
N LEU A 426 21.26 -1.20 2.20
CA LEU A 426 20.06 -0.86 1.46
C LEU A 426 19.44 0.38 2.12
N ASN A 427 19.46 1.51 1.42
CA ASN A 427 18.99 2.78 1.97
C ASN A 427 17.47 2.91 1.91
N ARG A 428 16.94 3.99 2.51
CA ARG A 428 15.49 4.20 2.60
C ARG A 428 14.80 4.37 1.25
N LEU A 429 15.52 4.79 0.20
CA LEU A 429 14.97 4.99 -1.15
C LEU A 429 15.04 3.72 -2.03
N GLY A 430 15.55 2.61 -1.50
CA GLY A 430 15.73 1.36 -2.24
C GLY A 430 16.96 1.34 -3.16
N GLY A 431 17.90 2.26 -2.93
CA GLY A 431 19.24 2.24 -3.51
C GLY A 431 20.27 1.69 -2.51
N TRP A 432 21.52 1.60 -2.95
CA TRP A 432 22.64 1.17 -2.09
C TRP A 432 23.52 2.33 -1.71
N ASP A 433 23.74 2.52 -0.42
CA ASP A 433 24.70 3.48 0.12
C ASP A 433 25.83 2.73 0.82
N SER A 434 27.02 3.32 0.85
CA SER A 434 28.14 2.80 1.66
C SER A 434 28.42 3.72 2.84
N PHE A 435 28.98 3.17 3.91
CA PHE A 435 29.59 3.97 4.97
C PHE A 435 30.86 3.31 5.49
N ASN A 436 31.88 4.13 5.76
CA ASN A 436 33.17 3.70 6.31
C ASN A 436 33.25 3.99 7.81
N PHE A 437 33.42 2.94 8.62
CA PHE A 437 33.65 3.05 10.07
C PHE A 437 35.16 3.08 10.35
N GLY A 438 35.77 4.26 10.21
CA GLY A 438 37.22 4.45 10.34
C GLY A 438 37.79 4.41 11.77
N GLY A 439 36.93 4.31 12.78
CA GLY A 439 37.28 4.36 14.20
C GLY A 439 37.81 3.04 14.77
N THR A 440 37.46 2.76 16.03
CA THR A 440 37.93 1.54 16.72
C THR A 440 37.14 0.31 16.28
N TRP A 441 37.81 -0.85 16.30
CA TRP A 441 37.24 -2.15 16.00
C TRP A 441 37.61 -3.15 17.10
N SER A 442 36.65 -3.95 17.54
CA SER A 442 36.85 -5.00 18.53
C SER A 442 35.91 -6.19 18.28
N THR A 443 36.27 -7.35 18.81
CA THR A 443 35.48 -8.59 18.70
C THR A 443 35.26 -9.19 20.09
N GLU A 444 34.04 -9.61 20.36
CA GLU A 444 33.66 -10.36 21.55
C GLU A 444 33.25 -11.79 21.16
N PHE A 445 33.75 -12.78 21.91
CA PHE A 445 33.39 -14.19 21.73
C PHE A 445 32.68 -14.71 22.98
N LYS A 446 31.47 -15.25 22.80
CA LYS A 446 30.78 -16.05 23.82
C LYS A 446 30.75 -17.49 23.37
N THR A 447 31.07 -18.42 24.29
CA THR A 447 31.00 -19.85 23.98
C THR A 447 30.05 -20.54 24.92
N ASP A 448 29.03 -21.21 24.37
CA ASP A 448 28.13 -22.06 25.13
C ASP A 448 28.53 -23.53 24.94
N VAL A 449 28.79 -24.21 26.06
CA VAL A 449 29.24 -25.61 26.08
C VAL A 449 28.17 -26.48 26.72
N SER A 450 27.72 -27.49 26.00
CA SER A 450 26.90 -28.58 26.54
C SER A 450 27.73 -29.85 26.65
N THR A 451 27.72 -30.46 27.82
CA THR A 451 28.44 -31.71 28.09
C THR A 451 27.46 -32.86 28.29
N ILE A 452 27.93 -34.08 28.07
CA ILE A 452 27.23 -35.31 28.46
C ILE A 452 28.12 -36.14 29.35
N TYR A 453 27.52 -36.74 30.37
CA TYR A 453 28.20 -37.68 31.26
C TYR A 453 28.15 -39.09 30.66
N LYS A 454 29.32 -39.71 30.53
CA LYS A 454 29.46 -41.11 30.12
C LYS A 454 29.28 -42.02 31.34
N THR A 455 28.65 -43.17 31.15
CA THR A 455 28.51 -44.17 32.22
C THR A 455 29.89 -44.75 32.55
N LEU A 456 30.31 -44.65 33.81
CA LEU A 456 31.58 -45.19 34.31
C LEU A 456 31.61 -46.72 34.16
N LEU A 457 32.62 -47.23 33.44
CA LEU A 457 32.90 -48.66 33.34
C LEU A 457 34.09 -49.03 34.25
N PRO A 458 34.20 -50.30 34.70
CA PRO A 458 35.22 -50.72 35.67
C PRO A 458 36.69 -50.55 35.22
N ASP A 459 36.93 -50.38 33.92
CA ASP A 459 38.24 -50.24 33.30
C ASP A 459 38.65 -48.79 33.00
N TYR A 460 37.82 -47.80 33.39
CA TYR A 460 38.15 -46.38 33.24
C TYR A 460 39.43 -46.04 34.03
N LYS A 461 40.32 -45.28 33.39
CA LYS A 461 41.57 -44.78 33.97
C LYS A 461 41.46 -43.28 34.22
N ILE A 462 42.46 -42.69 34.87
CA ILE A 462 42.51 -41.24 35.15
C ILE A 462 42.39 -40.39 33.87
N SER A 463 42.81 -40.91 32.71
CA SER A 463 42.69 -40.25 31.42
C SER A 463 41.37 -40.53 30.68
N SER A 464 40.45 -41.29 31.26
CA SER A 464 39.17 -41.63 30.63
C SER A 464 38.20 -40.45 30.71
N GLU A 465 37.54 -40.14 29.60
CA GLU A 465 36.52 -39.09 29.50
C GLU A 465 35.25 -39.53 30.25
N ILE A 466 34.98 -38.91 31.41
CA ILE A 466 33.74 -39.14 32.19
C ILE A 466 32.66 -38.12 31.81
N GLU A 467 33.11 -36.94 31.38
CA GLU A 467 32.29 -35.87 30.85
C GLU A 467 32.93 -35.44 29.52
N SER A 468 32.16 -35.45 28.44
CA SER A 468 32.64 -35.03 27.13
C SER A 468 31.80 -33.89 26.61
N VAL A 469 32.44 -32.92 25.95
CA VAL A 469 31.76 -31.85 25.23
C VAL A 469 30.95 -32.47 24.10
N PHE A 470 29.63 -32.43 24.24
CA PHE A 470 28.70 -32.89 23.21
C PHE A 470 28.46 -31.80 22.17
N LYS A 471 28.40 -30.54 22.63
CA LYS A 471 28.16 -29.37 21.80
C LYS A 471 28.98 -28.20 22.33
N LYS A 472 29.62 -27.45 21.43
CA LYS A 472 30.22 -26.15 21.73
C LYS A 472 29.84 -25.19 20.61
N GLU A 473 29.00 -24.22 20.93
CA GLU A 473 28.64 -23.13 20.03
C GLU A 473 29.46 -21.90 20.37
N VAL A 474 29.86 -21.14 19.35
CA VAL A 474 30.53 -19.86 19.48
C VAL A 474 29.61 -18.81 18.89
N GLU A 475 29.24 -17.82 19.70
CA GLU A 475 28.57 -16.61 19.28
C GLU A 475 29.65 -15.52 19.18
N GLU A 476 29.89 -15.03 17.98
CA GLU A 476 30.88 -14.00 17.66
C GLU A 476 30.14 -12.71 17.34
N GLN A 477 30.49 -11.63 18.04
CA GLN A 477 29.95 -10.29 17.83
C GLN A 477 31.10 -9.30 17.62
N PHE A 478 30.94 -8.44 16.62
CA PHE A 478 31.88 -7.38 16.28
C PHE A 478 31.31 -6.04 16.72
N VAL A 479 32.18 -5.15 17.19
CA VAL A 479 31.84 -3.77 17.55
C VAL A 479 32.77 -2.84 16.80
N ILE A 480 32.19 -1.92 16.04
CA ILE A 480 32.92 -0.97 15.21
C ILE A 480 32.40 0.45 15.41
N GLN A 481 33.30 1.44 15.33
CA GLN A 481 32.98 2.84 15.54
C GLN A 481 33.33 3.70 14.33
N SER A 482 32.53 4.73 14.09
CA SER A 482 32.84 5.75 13.09
C SER A 482 33.95 6.69 13.58
N ASP A 483 34.53 7.44 12.65
CA ASP A 483 35.17 8.70 12.99
C ASP A 483 34.12 9.72 13.48
N MET A 484 34.57 10.86 13.97
CA MET A 484 33.67 11.96 14.33
C MET A 484 32.95 12.48 13.09
N VAL A 485 31.62 12.47 13.12
CA VAL A 485 30.73 12.89 12.03
C VAL A 485 29.84 14.05 12.45
N ASP A 486 29.33 14.81 11.48
CA ASP A 486 28.41 15.92 11.71
C ASP A 486 26.95 15.45 11.89
N TYR A 487 26.07 16.39 12.24
CA TYR A 487 24.65 16.13 12.48
C TYR A 487 23.94 15.58 11.23
N GLU A 488 24.22 16.12 10.05
CA GLU A 488 23.59 15.68 8.79
C GLU A 488 23.94 14.22 8.47
N THR A 489 25.20 13.84 8.69
CA THR A 489 25.66 12.45 8.55
C THR A 489 24.97 11.54 9.56
N VAL A 490 24.79 11.98 10.80
CA VAL A 490 24.08 11.19 11.83
C VAL A 490 22.61 10.99 11.49
N GLU A 491 21.90 12.03 11.02
CA GLU A 491 20.51 11.91 10.57
C GLU A 491 20.36 10.93 9.39
N TRP A 492 21.32 10.92 8.47
CA TRP A 492 21.36 9.94 7.38
C TRP A 492 21.72 8.53 7.87
N LEU A 493 22.67 8.38 8.80
CA LEU A 493 23.01 7.09 9.42
C LEU A 493 21.83 6.51 10.22
N ARG A 494 20.96 7.35 10.79
CA ARG A 494 19.69 6.92 11.36
C ARG A 494 18.77 6.28 10.33
N GLU A 495 18.79 6.75 9.08
CA GLU A 495 18.13 6.04 7.98
C GLU A 495 18.79 4.67 7.83
N LEU A 496 20.10 4.60 7.61
CA LEU A 496 20.80 3.31 7.41
C LEU A 496 20.64 2.31 8.57
N ALA A 497 20.43 2.78 9.80
CA ALA A 497 20.11 1.96 10.97
C ALA A 497 18.87 1.08 10.77
N ALA A 498 17.89 1.55 9.99
CA ALA A 498 16.68 0.82 9.66
C ALA A 498 16.84 -0.08 8.42
N SER A 499 18.05 -0.19 7.87
CA SER A 499 18.32 -1.06 6.73
C SER A 499 18.06 -2.52 7.07
N LYS A 500 17.39 -3.22 6.14
CA LYS A 500 17.12 -4.66 6.24
C LYS A 500 18.26 -5.51 5.71
N VAL A 501 19.20 -4.89 4.99
CA VAL A 501 20.22 -5.61 4.23
C VAL A 501 21.53 -4.86 4.32
N VAL A 502 22.53 -5.50 4.92
CA VAL A 502 23.86 -4.93 5.14
C VAL A 502 24.92 -5.93 4.69
N TYR A 503 25.94 -5.46 3.99
CA TYR A 503 27.10 -6.25 3.59
C TYR A 503 28.37 -5.56 4.07
N GLU A 504 29.32 -6.34 4.60
CA GLU A 504 30.69 -5.87 4.78
C GLU A 504 31.42 -5.94 3.43
N LEU A 505 32.03 -4.84 2.98
CA LEU A 505 32.58 -4.73 1.62
C LEU A 505 33.97 -5.34 1.46
N ASP A 506 34.70 -5.59 2.55
CA ASP A 506 35.99 -6.30 2.48
C ASP A 506 35.79 -7.81 2.20
N THR A 507 34.88 -8.45 2.93
CA THR A 507 34.61 -9.89 2.81
C THR A 507 33.41 -10.23 1.92
N LEU A 508 32.61 -9.23 1.56
CA LEU A 508 31.32 -9.36 0.85
C LEU A 508 30.28 -10.19 1.61
N ARG A 509 30.47 -10.40 2.92
CA ARG A 509 29.58 -11.21 3.75
C ARG A 509 28.36 -10.43 4.19
N TYR A 510 27.23 -11.13 4.26
CA TYR A 510 25.98 -10.58 4.77
C TYR A 510 26.06 -10.41 6.30
N VAL A 511 25.69 -9.22 6.74
CA VAL A 511 25.82 -8.74 8.11
C VAL A 511 24.44 -8.56 8.73
N ILE A 512 24.26 -9.06 9.95
CA ILE A 512 23.12 -8.76 10.81
C ILE A 512 23.58 -7.70 11.81
N VAL A 513 22.99 -6.51 11.72
CA VAL A 513 23.23 -5.42 12.68
C VAL A 513 22.38 -5.67 13.92
N ASP A 514 23.05 -5.94 15.04
CA ASP A 514 22.41 -6.20 16.33
C ASP A 514 21.98 -4.90 17.01
N ASP A 515 22.83 -3.87 16.90
CA ASP A 515 22.62 -2.56 17.50
C ASP A 515 23.38 -1.49 16.70
N LEU A 516 22.76 -0.33 16.52
CA LEU A 516 23.42 0.87 16.01
C LEU A 516 23.14 2.01 17.00
N THR A 517 24.11 2.30 17.85
CA THR A 517 23.97 3.33 18.87
C THR A 517 24.25 4.71 18.28
N LEU A 518 23.18 5.50 18.15
CA LEU A 518 23.20 6.89 17.76
C LEU A 518 22.73 7.73 18.96
N LYS A 519 23.64 8.47 19.60
CA LYS A 519 23.28 9.46 20.65
C LYS A 519 23.77 10.83 20.21
N TYR A 520 22.84 11.73 19.96
CA TYR A 520 23.12 13.09 19.51
C TYR A 520 22.05 14.05 20.01
N ASN A 521 22.42 15.32 20.13
CA ASN A 521 21.57 16.44 20.50
C ASN A 521 22.05 17.68 19.73
N ASP A 522 21.17 18.65 19.49
CA ASP A 522 21.50 19.84 18.69
C ASP A 522 22.56 20.77 19.33
N ASP A 523 23.09 20.44 20.52
CA ASP A 523 24.10 21.24 21.23
C ASP A 523 25.55 20.77 20.99
N GLU A 524 25.77 19.60 20.38
CA GLU A 524 27.10 19.04 20.05
C GLU A 524 27.41 19.20 18.55
N ASP A 525 28.67 19.48 18.20
CA ASP A 525 29.11 19.71 16.81
C ASP A 525 29.57 18.43 16.08
N THR A 526 29.91 17.38 16.83
CA THR A 526 30.43 16.12 16.28
C THR A 526 29.99 14.93 17.11
N TYR A 527 29.70 13.83 16.45
CA TYR A 527 29.18 12.61 17.08
C TYR A 527 29.97 11.39 16.64
N GLN A 528 29.94 10.33 17.45
CA GLN A 528 30.51 9.04 17.11
C GLN A 528 29.41 7.99 17.10
N VAL A 529 29.38 7.18 16.04
CA VAL A 529 28.41 6.09 15.85
C VAL A 529 29.09 4.76 16.15
N GLU A 530 28.41 3.91 16.91
CA GLU A 530 28.86 2.54 17.18
C GLU A 530 27.88 1.54 16.58
N MET A 531 28.40 0.58 15.81
CA MET A 531 27.65 -0.54 15.25
C MET A 531 28.12 -1.85 15.86
N LYS A 532 27.18 -2.65 16.35
CA LYS A 532 27.39 -4.02 16.77
C LYS A 532 26.76 -4.95 15.76
N TYR A 533 27.51 -5.94 15.31
CA TYR A 533 27.05 -6.84 14.26
C TYR A 533 27.62 -8.24 14.38
N HIS A 534 26.99 -9.18 13.70
CA HIS A 534 27.53 -10.50 13.44
C HIS A 534 27.29 -10.91 11.99
N PHE A 535 28.07 -11.87 11.50
CA PHE A 535 27.81 -12.46 10.19
C PHE A 535 26.67 -13.48 10.28
N SER A 536 25.85 -13.52 9.25
CA SER A 536 24.73 -14.48 9.19
C SER A 536 25.18 -15.95 9.20
N ASP A 537 26.42 -16.22 8.80
CA ASP A 537 27.08 -17.51 8.92
C ASP A 537 28.06 -17.51 10.11
N THR A 538 28.03 -18.58 10.91
CA THR A 538 28.81 -18.70 12.14
C THR A 538 29.79 -19.86 12.09
N PHE A 539 30.92 -19.70 12.75
CA PHE A 539 31.88 -20.78 12.95
C PHE A 539 31.30 -21.83 13.91
N ASN A 540 30.99 -23.02 13.39
CA ASN A 540 30.44 -24.16 14.14
C ASN A 540 28.98 -24.00 14.65
N GLY A 541 28.13 -23.24 13.94
CA GLY A 541 26.70 -23.12 14.22
C GLY A 541 25.82 -24.17 13.52
N ILE A 542 24.77 -24.66 14.19
CA ILE A 542 23.75 -25.52 13.57
C ILE A 542 22.69 -24.63 12.91
N ILE A 543 22.34 -24.91 11.65
CA ILE A 543 21.19 -24.27 10.97
C ILE A 543 19.93 -24.57 11.79
N LYS A 544 19.36 -23.55 12.44
CA LYS A 544 18.06 -23.66 13.12
C LYS A 544 16.98 -23.68 12.03
N GLY A 545 16.35 -24.83 11.84
CA GLY A 545 15.22 -25.03 10.92
C GLY A 545 13.90 -24.52 11.47
#